data_AF-T0YBP2-F1
#
_entry.id   AF-T0YBP2-F1
#
_cell.length_a   1.000
_cell.length_b   1.000
_cell.length_c   1.000
_cell.angle_alpha   90.00
_cell.angle_beta   90.00
_cell.angle_gamma   90.00
#
_symmetry.space_group_name_H-M   'P 1'
#
loop_
_entity.id
_entity.type
_entity.pdbx_description
1 polymer ?
#
loop_
_entity_poly.entity_id
_entity_poly.type
_entity_poly.pdbx_seq_one_letter_code
_entity_poly.pdbx_strand_id
1 'polypeptide(L)'
;MYCSETDSADRPVHTLIIGYGNPMRGDDGAGPALVEALHKRLGDNADRDLEIVSCMQLTPELTHDMSRSQRVIFADASVRIPAGKVTIRRVT
;
A
#
# COMPACT_ATOMS: atom_id res chain seq x y z
N MET A 1 10.70 4.33 37.77
CA MET A 1 11.41 3.50 36.76
C MET A 1 10.35 2.97 35.81
N TYR A 2 9.81 3.84 34.95
CA TYR A 2 8.89 3.41 33.89
C TYR A 2 9.72 3.31 32.62
N CYS A 3 9.70 2.12 32.01
CA CYS A 3 10.27 1.86 30.70
C CYS A 3 9.79 2.95 29.73
N SER A 4 10.75 3.63 29.11
CA SER A 4 10.53 4.45 27.94
C SER A 4 9.84 3.62 26.86
N GLU A 5 8.60 3.96 26.53
CA GLU A 5 8.01 3.69 25.23
C GLU A 5 8.93 4.35 24.20
N THR A 6 9.83 3.56 23.62
CA THR A 6 10.47 3.96 22.37
C THR A 6 9.36 4.00 21.34
N ASP A 7 8.86 5.21 21.13
CA ASP A 7 7.99 5.56 20.03
C ASP A 7 8.73 5.28 18.71
N SER A 8 8.59 4.05 18.23
CA SER A 8 9.03 3.63 16.90
C SER A 8 8.21 4.30 15.79
N ALA A 9 7.21 5.13 16.12
CA ALA A 9 6.26 5.68 15.17
C ALA A 9 6.81 6.84 14.33
N ASP A 10 8.02 7.39 14.60
CA ASP A 10 8.53 8.56 13.86
C ASP A 10 9.63 8.29 12.81
N ARG A 11 9.82 7.05 12.36
CA ARG A 11 10.77 6.80 11.27
C ARG A 11 10.09 7.07 9.91
N PRO A 12 10.67 7.93 9.05
CA PRO A 12 10.10 8.17 7.73
C PRO A 12 10.11 6.88 6.91
N VAL A 13 8.94 6.48 6.43
CA VAL A 13 8.79 5.38 5.48
C VAL A 13 9.25 5.89 4.11
N HIS A 14 10.20 5.21 3.47
CA HIS A 14 10.65 5.64 2.15
C HIS A 14 9.62 5.36 1.06
N THR A 15 8.89 4.23 1.15
CA THR A 15 7.85 3.88 0.19
C THR A 15 6.61 3.29 0.87
N LEU A 16 5.45 3.89 0.59
CA LEU A 16 4.13 3.37 0.96
C LEU A 16 3.44 2.79 -0.27
N ILE A 17 3.01 1.54 -0.22
CA ILE A 17 2.22 0.87 -1.25
C ILE A 17 0.79 0.73 -0.75
N ILE A 18 -0.19 1.24 -1.49
CA ILE A 18 -1.61 1.14 -1.17
C ILE A 18 -2.30 0.38 -2.29
N GLY A 19 -2.65 -0.88 -2.02
CA GLY A 19 -3.56 -1.64 -2.87
C GLY A 19 -4.99 -1.40 -2.44
N TYR A 20 -5.84 -0.92 -3.35
CA TYR A 20 -7.25 -0.71 -3.04
C TYR A 20 -8.19 -1.31 -4.07
N GLY A 21 -9.44 -1.53 -3.65
CA GLY A 21 -10.50 -2.15 -4.45
C GLY A 21 -11.33 -3.14 -3.62
N ASN A 22 -12.40 -3.68 -4.20
CA ASN A 22 -13.32 -4.59 -3.50
C ASN A 22 -13.10 -6.05 -3.93
N PRO A 23 -12.54 -6.91 -3.05
CA PRO A 23 -12.34 -8.34 -3.35
C PRO A 23 -13.64 -9.09 -3.69
N MET A 24 -14.79 -8.60 -3.24
CA MET A 24 -16.10 -9.20 -3.51
C MET A 24 -16.65 -8.84 -4.90
N ARG A 25 -15.98 -7.97 -5.66
CA ARG A 25 -16.39 -7.51 -7.00
C ARG A 25 -15.49 -8.06 -8.12
N GLY A 26 -14.92 -9.25 -7.91
CA GLY A 26 -14.09 -9.92 -8.92
C GLY A 26 -12.77 -9.20 -9.14
N ASP A 27 -12.49 -8.80 -10.38
CA ASP A 27 -11.22 -8.15 -10.77
C ASP A 27 -10.96 -6.81 -10.06
N ASP A 28 -12.00 -6.18 -9.49
CA ASP A 28 -11.86 -5.01 -8.60
C ASP A 28 -10.99 -5.32 -7.37
N GLY A 29 -10.82 -6.59 -7.00
CA GLY A 29 -9.92 -7.06 -5.96
C GLY A 29 -8.43 -7.05 -6.34
N ALA A 30 -8.03 -6.57 -7.53
CA ALA A 30 -6.65 -6.61 -7.99
C ALA A 30 -5.65 -5.88 -7.07
N GLY A 31 -6.05 -4.74 -6.48
CA GLY A 31 -5.23 -4.02 -5.50
C GLY A 31 -4.94 -4.85 -4.24
N PRO A 32 -5.97 -5.31 -3.50
CA PRO A 32 -5.80 -6.21 -2.37
C PRO A 32 -5.03 -7.50 -2.70
N ALA A 33 -5.28 -8.09 -3.87
CA ALA A 33 -4.55 -9.28 -4.32
C ALA A 33 -3.04 -9.02 -4.53
N LEU A 34 -2.67 -7.83 -5.03
CA LEU A 34 -1.28 -7.41 -5.12
C LEU A 34 -0.63 -7.31 -3.73
N VAL A 35 -1.31 -6.69 -2.78
CA VAL A 35 -0.81 -6.54 -1.40
C VAL A 35 -0.58 -7.90 -0.75
N GLU A 36 -1.54 -8.81 -0.88
CA GLU A 36 -1.40 -10.19 -0.39
C GLU A 36 -0.19 -10.89 -1.02
N ALA A 37 0.00 -10.74 -2.33
CA ALA A 37 1.13 -11.31 -3.05
C ALA A 37 2.48 -10.72 -2.60
N LEU A 38 2.53 -9.40 -2.32
CA LEU A 38 3.72 -8.73 -1.79
C LEU A 38 4.08 -9.23 -0.39
N HIS A 39 3.11 -9.33 0.52
CA HIS A 39 3.34 -9.88 1.86
C HIS A 39 3.87 -11.31 1.79
N LYS A 40 3.28 -12.18 0.96
CA LYS A 40 3.76 -13.56 0.78
C LYS A 40 5.19 -13.61 0.23
N ARG A 41 5.55 -12.69 -0.66
CA ARG A 41 6.87 -12.67 -1.33
C ARG A 41 7.97 -12.10 -0.45
N LEU A 42 7.67 -11.06 0.33
CA LEU A 42 8.63 -10.38 1.18
C LEU A 42 8.77 -11.07 2.55
N GLY A 43 7.71 -11.72 3.02
CA GLY A 43 7.64 -12.32 4.35
C GLY A 43 7.86 -11.28 5.45
N ASP A 44 8.32 -11.74 6.61
CA ASP A 44 8.62 -10.88 7.77
C ASP A 44 9.89 -10.02 7.58
N ASN A 45 10.62 -10.22 6.49
CA ASN A 45 11.82 -9.47 6.13
C ASN A 45 11.52 -8.24 5.27
N ALA A 46 10.27 -7.76 5.27
CA ALA A 46 9.95 -6.50 4.63
C ALA A 46 10.89 -5.41 5.16
N ASP A 47 11.50 -4.68 4.23
CA ASP A 47 12.43 -3.60 4.54
C ASP A 47 11.74 -2.62 5.51
N ARG A 48 12.47 -2.13 6.53
CA ARG A 48 11.92 -1.17 7.51
C ARG A 48 11.48 0.14 6.85
N ASP A 49 11.88 0.34 5.60
CA ASP A 49 11.65 1.52 4.79
C ASP A 49 10.47 1.33 3.79
N LEU A 50 9.75 0.20 3.88
CA LEU A 50 8.59 -0.15 3.05
C LEU A 50 7.36 -0.43 3.91
N GLU A 51 6.26 0.27 3.61
CA GLU A 51 4.94 0.01 4.18
C GLU A 51 3.97 -0.44 3.09
N ILE A 52 3.12 -1.42 3.40
CA ILE A 52 2.17 -2.00 2.45
C ILE A 52 0.79 -2.08 3.11
N VAL A 53 -0.17 -1.39 2.53
CA VAL A 53 -1.54 -1.25 3.05
C VAL A 53 -2.53 -1.77 2.01
N SER A 54 -3.52 -2.52 2.48
CA SER A 54 -4.69 -2.93 1.70
C SER A 54 -5.95 -2.29 2.27
N CYS A 55 -6.77 -1.66 1.42
CA CYS A 55 -8.05 -1.08 1.84
C CYS A 55 -9.12 -1.21 0.75
N MET A 56 -10.40 -1.05 1.09
CA MET A 56 -11.45 -1.07 0.08
C MET A 56 -11.54 0.23 -0.71
N GLN A 57 -11.25 1.36 -0.07
CA GLN A 57 -11.34 2.72 -0.62
C GLN A 57 -10.20 3.56 -0.05
N LEU A 58 -9.77 4.59 -0.81
CA LEU A 58 -8.84 5.58 -0.32
C LEU A 58 -9.58 6.53 0.63
N THR A 59 -9.25 6.48 1.91
CA THR A 59 -9.90 7.29 2.94
C THR A 59 -8.99 8.44 3.39
N PRO A 60 -9.54 9.55 3.93
CA PRO A 60 -8.74 10.68 4.40
C PRO A 60 -7.71 10.32 5.47
N GLU A 61 -7.93 9.27 6.25
CA GLU A 61 -7.03 8.82 7.32
C GLU A 61 -5.66 8.40 6.77
N LEU A 62 -5.61 7.87 5.53
CA LEU A 62 -4.35 7.52 4.85
C LEU A 62 -3.49 8.73 4.51
N THR A 63 -4.05 9.95 4.56
CA THR A 63 -3.30 11.18 4.25
C THR A 63 -2.13 11.38 5.21
N HIS A 64 -2.27 10.94 6.46
CA HIS A 64 -1.20 11.02 7.43
C HIS A 64 0.02 10.20 6.98
N ASP A 65 -0.16 8.93 6.66
CA ASP A 65 0.91 8.03 6.23
C ASP A 65 1.50 8.45 4.88
N MET A 66 0.64 8.90 3.96
CA MET A 66 1.06 9.46 2.68
C MET A 66 1.95 10.69 2.83
N SER A 67 1.64 11.59 3.77
CA SER A 67 2.40 12.82 3.99
C SER A 67 3.82 12.59 4.53
N ARG A 68 4.03 11.45 5.19
CA ARG A 68 5.30 11.05 5.81
C ARG A 68 6.14 10.17 4.89
N SER A 69 5.55 9.71 3.79
CA SER A 69 6.18 8.85 2.82
C SER A 69 6.92 9.64 1.75
N GLN A 70 8.15 9.26 1.41
CA GLN A 70 8.87 9.89 0.28
C GLN A 70 8.27 9.50 -1.08
N ARG A 71 7.61 8.35 -1.13
CA ARG A 71 6.97 7.80 -2.33
C ARG A 71 5.71 7.05 -1.94
N VAL A 72 4.63 7.29 -2.67
CA VAL A 72 3.39 6.52 -2.57
C VAL A 72 3.12 5.82 -3.90
N ILE A 73 2.81 4.53 -3.84
CA ILE A 73 2.43 3.69 -4.98
C ILE A 73 0.99 3.23 -4.77
N PHE A 74 0.10 3.67 -5.65
CA PHE A 74 -1.29 3.23 -5.68
C PHE A 74 -1.47 2.05 -6.64
N ALA A 75 -2.16 1.01 -6.21
CA ALA A 75 -2.52 -0.13 -7.03
C ALA A 75 -4.04 -0.36 -6.99
N ASP A 76 -4.65 -0.41 -8.16
CA ASP A 76 -6.09 -0.54 -8.37
C ASP A 76 -6.36 -1.29 -9.69
N ALA A 77 -7.56 -1.85 -9.81
CA ALA A 77 -8.05 -2.39 -11.06
C ALA A 77 -8.30 -1.26 -12.08
N SER A 78 -8.11 -1.57 -13.37
CA SER A 78 -8.36 -0.59 -14.44
C SER A 78 -9.18 -1.20 -15.55
N VAL A 79 -10.31 -0.56 -15.86
CA VAL A 79 -11.16 -0.88 -17.02
C VAL A 79 -10.66 -0.26 -18.33
N ARG A 80 -9.56 0.51 -18.28
CA ARG A 80 -9.03 1.27 -19.42
C ARG A 80 -7.93 0.54 -20.20
N ILE A 81 -7.54 -0.65 -19.76
CA ILE A 81 -6.50 -1.46 -20.40
C ILE A 81 -7.03 -2.89 -20.59
N PRO A 82 -6.47 -3.67 -21.55
CA PRO A 82 -6.88 -5.05 -21.75
C PRO A 82 -6.70 -5.91 -20.49
N ALA A 83 -7.56 -6.91 -20.30
CA ALA A 83 -7.51 -7.81 -19.16
C ALA A 83 -6.12 -8.46 -18.99
N GLY A 84 -5.65 -8.55 -17.75
CA GLY A 84 -4.35 -9.09 -17.40
C GLY A 84 -3.14 -8.21 -17.79
N LYS A 85 -3.36 -7.01 -18.35
CA LYS A 85 -2.28 -6.04 -18.57
C LYS A 85 -2.09 -5.17 -17.35
N VAL A 86 -0.84 -4.74 -17.14
CA VAL A 86 -0.45 -3.80 -16.09
C VAL A 86 0.12 -2.55 -16.75
N THR A 87 -0.23 -1.39 -16.22
CA THR A 87 0.34 -0.10 -16.63
C THR A 87 0.79 0.67 -15.40
N ILE A 88 1.82 1.50 -15.56
CA ILE A 88 2.35 2.36 -14.51
C ILE A 88 2.28 3.79 -15.04
N ARG A 89 1.72 4.68 -14.23
CA ARG A 89 1.68 6.11 -14.54
C ARG A 89 2.05 6.92 -13.31
N ARG A 90 2.65 8.08 -13.52
CA ARG A 90 2.86 9.05 -12.46
C ARG A 90 1.53 9.75 -12.17
N VAL A 91 1.23 9.93 -10.89
CA VAL A 91 0.14 10.79 -10.42
C VAL A 91 0.81 12.07 -9.93
N THR A 92 0.33 13.22 -10.42
CA THR A 92 0.78 14.56 -10.07
C THR A 92 -0.34 15.30 -9.38
#